data_AF-A0AAU0WB36-F1
#
_entry.id   AF-A0AAU0WB36-F1
#
_cell.length_a   1.000
_cell.length_b   1.000
_cell.length_c   1.000
_cell.angle_alpha   90.00
_cell.angle_beta   90.00
_cell.angle_gamma   90.00
#
_symmetry.space_group_name_H-M   'P 1'
#
loop_
_entity.id
_entity.type
_entity.pdbx_description
1 polymer ?
#
loop_
_entity_poly.entity_id
_entity_poly.type
_entity_poly.pdbx_seq_one_letter_code
_entity_poly.pdbx_strand_id
1 'polypeptide(L)'
;MTSPPLDPLQLDADQVRNAADFHEAYAHFVMRDAEAADGDLEAALIEAASAYRLAGQWRLLVDRKGGVALLLRAAALFSRVGLMYGAYLEASLAPDRVRDRLDAWTALLLRTDGQPQRAADPAFEEHQADKFLGHVQQQTYLLLACAALTTPGSGQAEELRSFASRSPHRDGVVPMGSMGVPVRTFWGLALNMLSPDDEPAARTYADTLTELSRAYARTVDLAMANTLTWFNGAAPIDVADLDVIGTMAMGIQHFGRGRMRDLLDATELPAVALVPLDLGMQVAPPPPDGRPNLNRPELDDLPPDRIDPSGIDLDEPDQDGPDLDGPDNGPDGWRGPGGLW
;
A
#
# COMPACT_ATOMS: atom_id res chain seq x y z
N MET A 1 -18.18 -9.66 -17.35
CA MET A 1 -16.83 -9.82 -16.78
C MET A 1 -16.95 -10.80 -15.63
N THR A 2 -16.09 -11.81 -15.60
CA THR A 2 -16.07 -12.86 -14.57
C THR A 2 -15.28 -12.35 -13.36
N SER A 3 -15.79 -12.59 -12.15
CA SER A 3 -15.00 -12.44 -10.92
C SER A 3 -13.68 -13.22 -11.08
N PRO A 4 -12.57 -12.78 -10.44
CA PRO A 4 -11.36 -13.58 -10.43
C PRO A 4 -11.70 -15.00 -9.93
N PRO A 5 -11.08 -16.04 -10.51
CA PRO A 5 -11.41 -17.39 -10.13
C PRO A 5 -10.98 -17.61 -8.67
N LEU A 6 -11.94 -17.96 -7.81
CA LEU A 6 -11.67 -18.36 -6.42
C LEU A 6 -11.16 -19.81 -6.35
N ASP A 7 -11.45 -20.62 -7.37
CA ASP A 7 -11.08 -22.04 -7.45
C ASP A 7 -9.58 -22.31 -7.20
N PRO A 8 -8.61 -21.53 -7.74
CA PRO A 8 -7.20 -21.71 -7.45
C PRO A 8 -6.85 -21.53 -5.98
N LEU A 9 -7.60 -20.68 -5.27
CA LEU A 9 -7.43 -20.41 -3.84
C LEU A 9 -8.18 -21.43 -2.96
N GLN A 10 -9.02 -22.29 -3.54
CA GLN A 10 -9.91 -23.22 -2.82
C GLN A 10 -10.82 -22.52 -1.80
N LEU A 11 -11.14 -21.25 -2.03
CA LEU A 11 -12.03 -20.46 -1.17
C LEU A 11 -13.42 -20.38 -1.81
N ASP A 12 -14.45 -20.40 -0.99
CA ASP A 12 -15.79 -20.03 -1.44
C ASP A 12 -16.06 -18.53 -1.23
N ALA A 13 -17.08 -18.02 -1.92
CA ALA A 13 -17.41 -16.60 -1.87
C ALA A 13 -17.92 -16.14 -0.49
N ASP A 14 -18.49 -17.04 0.32
CA ASP A 14 -19.03 -16.69 1.64
C ASP A 14 -17.89 -16.57 2.66
N GLN A 15 -16.88 -17.46 2.61
CA GLN A 15 -15.63 -17.33 3.37
C GLN A 15 -14.96 -15.98 3.11
N VAL A 16 -14.83 -15.61 1.83
CA VAL A 16 -14.24 -14.33 1.43
C VAL A 16 -15.04 -13.14 1.98
N ARG A 17 -16.37 -13.16 1.87
CA ARG A 17 -17.23 -12.09 2.41
C ARG A 17 -17.13 -11.99 3.92
N ASN A 18 -17.19 -13.10 4.64
CA ASN A 18 -17.11 -13.12 6.09
C ASN A 18 -15.77 -12.57 6.60
N ALA A 19 -14.66 -12.91 5.94
CA ALA A 19 -13.34 -12.37 6.28
C ALA A 19 -13.27 -10.85 6.03
N ALA A 20 -13.79 -10.38 4.89
CA ALA A 20 -13.86 -8.96 4.59
C ALA A 20 -14.72 -8.19 5.60
N ASP A 21 -15.93 -8.68 5.89
CA ASP A 21 -16.88 -8.08 6.84
C ASP A 21 -16.30 -8.02 8.25
N PHE A 22 -15.59 -9.06 8.68
CA PHE A 22 -14.93 -9.10 9.99
C PHE A 22 -13.86 -8.00 10.11
N HIS A 23 -12.93 -7.91 9.15
CA HIS A 23 -11.86 -6.91 9.20
C HIS A 23 -12.40 -5.48 9.06
N GLU A 24 -13.43 -5.26 8.25
CA GLU A 24 -14.10 -3.97 8.13
C GLU A 24 -14.76 -3.57 9.45
N ALA A 25 -15.52 -4.48 10.08
CA ALA A 25 -16.13 -4.24 11.38
C ALA A 25 -15.09 -3.98 12.49
N TYR A 26 -13.95 -4.69 12.44
CA TYR A 26 -12.85 -4.46 13.37
C TYR A 26 -12.24 -3.07 13.22
N ALA A 27 -11.98 -2.63 11.98
CA ALA A 27 -11.48 -1.29 11.71
C ALA A 27 -12.43 -0.20 12.24
N HIS A 28 -13.74 -0.41 12.08
CA HIS A 28 -14.77 0.47 12.66
C HIS A 28 -14.77 0.47 14.19
N PHE A 29 -14.59 -0.69 14.81
CA PHE A 29 -14.50 -0.80 16.26
C PHE A 29 -13.29 -0.03 16.82
N VAL A 30 -12.10 -0.23 16.25
CA VAL A 30 -10.85 0.45 16.67
C VAL A 30 -10.98 1.96 16.61
N MET A 31 -11.50 2.49 15.50
CA MET A 31 -11.69 3.95 15.36
C MET A 31 -12.67 4.52 16.39
N ARG A 32 -13.80 3.83 16.61
CA ARG A 32 -14.81 4.27 17.60
C ARG A 32 -14.26 4.20 19.03
N ASP A 33 -13.46 3.18 19.34
CA ASP A 33 -12.86 3.01 20.66
C ASP A 33 -11.83 4.11 20.94
N ALA A 34 -11.00 4.45 19.94
CA ALA A 34 -10.03 5.55 20.03
C ALA A 34 -10.68 6.95 20.12
N GLU A 35 -11.90 7.12 19.61
CA GLU A 35 -12.68 8.35 19.82
C GLU A 35 -13.29 8.44 21.22
N ALA A 36 -13.56 7.28 21.85
CA ALA A 36 -14.24 7.20 23.14
C ALA A 36 -13.26 7.14 24.33
N ALA A 37 -12.07 6.59 24.11
CA ALA A 37 -10.98 6.55 25.06
C ALA A 37 -9.95 7.62 24.68
N ASP A 38 -9.43 8.36 25.66
CA ASP A 38 -8.28 9.27 25.49
C ASP A 38 -6.97 8.48 25.22
N GLY A 39 -7.01 7.64 24.17
CA GLY A 39 -6.00 6.65 23.83
C GLY A 39 -5.02 7.15 22.77
N ASP A 40 -4.05 6.29 22.44
CA ASP A 40 -3.07 6.57 21.39
C ASP A 40 -3.73 6.53 20.00
N LEU A 41 -4.12 7.71 19.51
CA LEU A 41 -4.76 7.89 18.20
C LEU A 41 -3.85 7.42 17.06
N GLU A 42 -2.53 7.57 17.15
CA GLU A 42 -1.59 7.11 16.10
C GLU A 42 -1.66 5.59 15.97
N ALA A 43 -1.61 4.87 17.10
CA ALA A 43 -1.73 3.42 17.13
C ALA A 43 -3.07 2.94 16.57
N ALA A 44 -4.18 3.59 16.96
CA ALA A 44 -5.51 3.27 16.47
C ALA A 44 -5.66 3.49 14.96
N LEU A 45 -5.09 4.58 14.41
CA LEU A 45 -5.08 4.85 12.97
C LEU A 45 -4.32 3.77 12.20
N ILE A 46 -3.13 3.36 12.67
CA ILE A 46 -2.33 2.29 12.05
C ILE A 46 -3.08 0.95 12.07
N GLU A 47 -3.71 0.63 13.20
CA GLU A 47 -4.44 -0.61 13.38
C GLU A 47 -5.69 -0.65 12.48
N ALA A 48 -6.48 0.44 12.47
CA ALA A 48 -7.64 0.56 11.59
C ALA A 48 -7.23 0.54 10.11
N ALA A 49 -6.13 1.20 9.72
CA ALA A 49 -5.60 1.16 8.36
C ALA A 49 -5.24 -0.27 7.94
N SER A 50 -4.58 -1.02 8.82
CA SER A 50 -4.21 -2.41 8.59
C SER A 50 -5.44 -3.31 8.44
N ALA A 51 -6.48 -3.07 9.25
CA ALA A 51 -7.74 -3.80 9.17
C ALA A 51 -8.52 -3.47 7.89
N TYR A 52 -8.63 -2.20 7.48
CA TYR A 52 -9.22 -1.84 6.19
C TYR A 52 -8.44 -2.41 5.00
N ARG A 53 -7.11 -2.47 5.08
CA ARG A 53 -6.25 -3.09 4.07
C ARG A 53 -6.62 -4.57 3.90
N LEU A 54 -6.68 -5.32 4.99
CA LEU A 54 -7.08 -6.73 4.99
C LEU A 54 -8.50 -6.91 4.46
N ALA A 55 -9.45 -6.10 4.92
CA ALA A 55 -10.83 -6.13 4.43
C ALA A 55 -10.88 -5.89 2.90
N GLY A 56 -10.12 -4.92 2.40
CA GLY A 56 -10.02 -4.61 0.98
C GLY A 56 -9.45 -5.76 0.16
N GLN A 57 -8.40 -6.43 0.63
CA GLN A 57 -7.80 -7.60 -0.04
C GLN A 57 -8.80 -8.74 -0.22
N TRP A 58 -9.52 -9.09 0.84
CA TRP A 58 -10.57 -10.10 0.77
C TRP A 58 -11.71 -9.64 -0.15
N ARG A 59 -12.20 -8.41 0.03
CA ARG A 59 -13.33 -7.89 -0.74
C ARG A 59 -13.03 -7.84 -2.25
N LEU A 60 -11.80 -7.52 -2.66
CA LEU A 60 -11.40 -7.49 -4.08
C LEU A 60 -11.71 -8.78 -4.84
N LEU A 61 -11.68 -9.93 -4.17
CA LEU A 61 -11.93 -11.24 -4.77
C LEU A 61 -13.41 -11.45 -5.19
N VAL A 62 -14.36 -10.73 -4.59
CA VAL A 62 -15.81 -10.91 -4.82
C VAL A 62 -16.55 -9.62 -5.17
N ASP A 63 -16.06 -8.47 -4.72
CA ASP A 63 -16.56 -7.13 -5.01
C ASP A 63 -15.38 -6.16 -5.19
N ARG A 64 -14.99 -5.98 -6.45
CA ARG A 64 -13.90 -5.08 -6.81
C ARG A 64 -14.15 -3.65 -6.35
N LYS A 65 -15.37 -3.11 -6.50
CA LYS A 65 -15.64 -1.70 -6.19
C LYS A 65 -15.54 -1.47 -4.69
N GLY A 66 -16.14 -2.35 -3.89
CA GLY A 66 -16.02 -2.33 -2.43
C GLY A 66 -14.58 -2.52 -1.97
N GLY A 67 -13.83 -3.45 -2.58
CA GLY A 67 -12.43 -3.69 -2.25
C GLY A 67 -11.53 -2.47 -2.49
N VAL A 68 -11.65 -1.82 -3.65
CA VAL A 68 -10.91 -0.58 -3.93
C VAL A 68 -11.27 0.54 -2.94
N ALA A 69 -12.56 0.70 -2.59
CA ALA A 69 -12.97 1.70 -1.62
C ALA A 69 -12.35 1.50 -0.23
N LEU A 70 -12.30 0.25 0.25
CA LEU A 70 -11.66 -0.11 1.52
C LEU A 70 -10.14 0.12 1.48
N LEU A 71 -9.48 -0.22 0.38
CA LEU A 71 -8.03 0.02 0.20
C LEU A 71 -7.69 1.50 0.16
N LEU A 72 -8.50 2.34 -0.50
CA LEU A 72 -8.31 3.79 -0.50
C LEU A 72 -8.55 4.39 0.89
N ARG A 73 -9.46 3.82 1.68
CA ARG A 73 -9.65 4.21 3.08
C ARG A 73 -8.44 3.84 3.93
N ALA A 74 -7.88 2.64 3.76
CA ALA A 74 -6.63 2.25 4.40
C ALA A 74 -5.49 3.20 4.00
N ALA A 75 -5.40 3.53 2.71
CA ALA A 75 -4.39 4.43 2.18
C ALA A 75 -4.44 5.82 2.83
N ALA A 76 -5.63 6.40 2.94
CA ALA A 76 -5.83 7.68 3.60
C ALA A 76 -5.37 7.65 5.08
N LEU A 77 -5.68 6.58 5.81
CA LEU A 77 -5.25 6.43 7.21
C LEU A 77 -3.73 6.24 7.33
N PHE A 78 -3.11 5.44 6.46
CA PHE A 78 -1.65 5.31 6.41
C PHE A 78 -0.96 6.63 6.09
N SER A 79 -1.48 7.38 5.12
CA SER A 79 -0.95 8.70 4.76
C SER A 79 -1.02 9.67 5.94
N ARG A 80 -2.14 9.69 6.69
CA ARG A 80 -2.32 10.53 7.89
C ARG A 80 -1.34 10.27 9.02
N VAL A 81 -0.74 9.08 9.09
CA VAL A 81 0.30 8.74 10.06
C VAL A 81 1.71 8.79 9.45
N GLY A 82 1.87 9.34 8.24
CA GLY A 82 3.16 9.45 7.56
C GLY A 82 3.71 8.14 6.98
N LEU A 83 2.90 7.08 6.86
CA LEU A 83 3.30 5.82 6.22
C LEU A 83 3.10 5.90 4.70
N MET A 84 4.21 5.89 3.96
CA MET A 84 4.27 6.00 2.50
C MET A 84 3.64 4.81 1.74
N TYR A 85 3.30 3.73 2.45
CA TYR A 85 2.42 2.70 1.89
C TYR A 85 1.06 3.26 1.45
N GLY A 86 0.55 4.31 2.12
CA GLY A 86 -0.65 5.02 1.69
C GLY A 86 -0.49 5.66 0.31
N ALA A 87 0.63 6.38 0.08
CA ALA A 87 0.96 6.97 -1.21
C ALA A 87 1.02 5.93 -2.34
N TYR A 88 1.61 4.75 -2.06
CA TYR A 88 1.66 3.63 -2.99
C TYR A 88 0.26 3.11 -3.37
N LEU A 89 -0.62 2.90 -2.39
CA LEU A 89 -1.99 2.46 -2.64
C LEU A 89 -2.80 3.52 -3.41
N GLU A 90 -2.67 4.80 -3.07
CA GLU A 90 -3.35 5.88 -3.79
C GLU A 90 -2.86 5.98 -5.25
N ALA A 91 -1.55 5.94 -5.48
CA ALA A 91 -0.99 6.02 -6.84
C ALA A 91 -1.37 4.79 -7.70
N SER A 92 -1.47 3.61 -7.12
CA SER A 92 -1.86 2.40 -7.87
C SER A 92 -3.36 2.34 -8.20
N LEU A 93 -4.22 2.79 -7.29
CA LEU A 93 -5.67 2.60 -7.39
C LEU A 93 -6.43 3.86 -7.86
N ALA A 94 -5.90 5.05 -7.59
CA ALA A 94 -6.53 6.33 -7.88
C ALA A 94 -5.50 7.43 -8.20
N PRO A 95 -4.63 7.23 -9.21
CA PRO A 95 -3.50 8.12 -9.53
C PRO A 95 -3.93 9.57 -9.77
N ASP A 96 -5.10 9.80 -10.35
CA ASP A 96 -5.58 11.14 -10.65
C ASP A 96 -5.94 11.95 -9.39
N ARG A 97 -6.19 11.29 -8.25
CA ARG A 97 -6.46 11.96 -6.96
C ARG A 97 -5.20 12.47 -6.26
N VAL A 98 -4.03 12.00 -6.70
CA VAL A 98 -2.74 12.29 -6.04
C VAL A 98 -1.69 12.82 -6.99
N ARG A 99 -2.07 13.10 -8.24
CA ARG A 99 -1.15 13.62 -9.26
C ARG A 99 -0.55 14.98 -8.86
N ASP A 100 -1.32 15.81 -8.19
CA ASP A 100 -0.91 17.09 -7.62
C ASP A 100 0.09 16.96 -6.46
N ARG A 101 0.15 15.79 -5.80
CA ARG A 101 1.11 15.50 -4.72
C ARG A 101 2.50 15.08 -5.23
N LEU A 102 2.66 14.82 -6.53
CA LEU A 102 3.89 14.26 -7.10
C LEU A 102 5.14 15.10 -6.78
N ASP A 103 5.04 16.43 -6.89
CA ASP A 103 6.17 17.32 -6.62
C ASP A 103 6.58 17.28 -5.15
N ALA A 104 5.60 17.28 -4.24
CA ALA A 104 5.84 17.19 -2.80
C ALA A 104 6.47 15.83 -2.42
N TRP A 105 5.93 14.73 -2.95
CA TRP A 105 6.47 13.38 -2.72
C TRP A 105 7.87 13.19 -3.29
N THR A 106 8.14 13.76 -4.48
CA THR A 106 9.48 13.75 -5.07
C THR A 106 10.46 14.53 -4.20
N ALA A 107 10.10 15.75 -3.78
CA ALA A 107 10.96 16.56 -2.91
C ALA A 107 11.24 15.85 -1.58
N LEU A 108 10.22 15.23 -0.99
CA LEU A 108 10.32 14.46 0.25
C LEU A 108 11.28 13.27 0.10
N LEU A 109 11.16 12.48 -0.97
CA LEU A 109 12.04 11.35 -1.25
C LEU A 109 13.50 11.79 -1.43
N LEU A 110 13.74 12.87 -2.18
CA LEU A 110 15.09 13.36 -2.49
C LEU A 110 15.84 13.92 -1.27
N ARG A 111 15.13 14.34 -0.21
CA ARG A 111 15.76 14.76 1.06
C ARG A 111 16.54 13.63 1.72
N THR A 112 16.14 12.37 1.50
CA THR A 112 16.82 11.21 2.07
C THR A 112 18.24 11.03 1.50
N ASP A 113 18.58 11.66 0.37
CA ASP A 113 19.93 11.69 -0.24
C ASP A 113 20.78 12.87 0.24
N GLY A 114 20.32 13.65 1.21
CA GLY A 114 21.04 14.84 1.72
C GLY A 114 21.17 15.98 0.70
N GLN A 115 20.34 16.00 -0.35
CA GLN A 115 20.29 17.07 -1.35
C GLN A 115 19.74 18.38 -0.72
N PRO A 116 20.28 19.56 -1.09
CA PRO A 116 19.78 20.84 -0.60
C PRO A 116 18.33 21.08 -1.03
N GLN A 117 17.50 21.47 -0.07
CA GLN A 117 16.04 21.63 -0.20
C GLN A 117 15.65 22.54 -1.37
N ARG A 118 14.75 22.07 -2.25
CA ARG A 118 13.74 22.96 -2.85
C ARG A 118 12.76 23.31 -1.72
N ALA A 119 12.41 24.59 -1.57
CA ALA A 119 11.41 25.01 -0.60
C ALA A 119 10.11 24.23 -0.89
N ALA A 120 9.84 23.20 -0.08
CA ALA A 120 8.57 22.50 -0.16
C ALA A 120 7.50 23.40 0.46
N ASP A 121 6.28 23.26 -0.03
CA ASP A 121 5.11 23.90 0.57
C ASP A 121 4.96 23.41 2.02
N PRO A 122 4.96 24.30 3.03
CA PRO A 122 4.86 23.92 4.45
C PRO A 122 3.51 23.30 4.84
N ALA A 123 2.57 23.15 3.91
CA ALA A 123 1.26 22.55 4.17
C ALA A 123 1.27 21.01 4.23
N PHE A 124 2.37 20.33 3.88
CA PHE A 124 2.44 18.88 4.05
C PHE A 124 2.75 18.51 5.50
N GLU A 125 2.23 17.37 5.97
CA GLU A 125 2.51 16.72 7.26
C GLU A 125 4.00 16.30 7.38
N GLU A 126 4.89 17.29 7.31
CA GLU A 126 6.34 17.17 7.12
C GLU A 126 6.99 16.51 8.34
N HIS A 127 6.38 16.64 9.52
CA HIS A 127 6.92 16.10 10.76
C HIS A 127 6.73 14.58 10.92
N GLN A 128 5.68 14.00 10.35
CA GLN A 128 5.39 12.56 10.52
C GLN A 128 6.03 11.70 9.42
N ALA A 129 6.09 12.20 8.19
CA ALA A 129 6.74 11.48 7.10
C ALA A 129 8.24 11.26 7.36
N ASP A 130 8.93 12.24 7.95
CA ASP A 130 10.35 12.17 8.28
C ASP A 130 10.67 11.01 9.26
N LYS A 131 9.75 10.71 10.20
CA LYS A 131 9.88 9.58 11.14
C LYS A 131 10.01 8.25 10.39
N PHE A 132 9.24 8.06 9.33
CA PHE A 132 9.12 6.77 8.65
C PHE A 132 10.00 6.64 7.42
N LEU A 133 10.45 7.74 6.83
CA LEU A 133 11.40 7.72 5.70
C LEU A 133 12.81 7.26 6.11
N GLY A 134 13.10 7.12 7.40
CA GLY A 134 14.25 6.34 7.86
C GLY A 134 14.17 4.85 7.50
N HIS A 135 12.98 4.32 7.19
CA HIS A 135 12.78 2.94 6.78
C HIS A 135 12.78 2.79 5.26
N VAL A 136 13.68 1.95 4.73
CA VAL A 136 13.82 1.73 3.29
C VAL A 136 12.54 1.22 2.62
N GLN A 137 11.72 0.43 3.32
CA GLN A 137 10.46 -0.05 2.78
C GLN A 137 9.49 1.11 2.48
N GLN A 138 9.44 2.13 3.35
CA GLN A 138 8.61 3.32 3.13
C GLN A 138 9.15 4.19 1.99
N GLN A 139 10.49 4.34 1.90
CA GLN A 139 11.11 5.00 0.73
C GLN A 139 10.77 4.28 -0.58
N THR A 140 10.69 2.95 -0.55
CA THR A 140 10.36 2.12 -1.72
C THR A 140 8.93 2.35 -2.19
N TYR A 141 7.97 2.37 -1.27
CA TYR A 141 6.58 2.67 -1.58
C TYR A 141 6.42 4.08 -2.15
N LEU A 142 7.11 5.07 -1.58
CA LEU A 142 7.12 6.43 -2.10
C LEU A 142 7.75 6.50 -3.50
N LEU A 143 8.88 5.83 -3.72
CA LEU A 143 9.56 5.78 -5.02
C LEU A 143 8.65 5.16 -6.10
N LEU A 144 7.96 4.06 -5.78
CA LEU A 144 6.99 3.44 -6.70
C LEU A 144 5.83 4.39 -7.01
N ALA A 145 5.28 5.06 -6.00
CA ALA A 145 4.22 6.04 -6.18
C ALA A 145 4.65 7.19 -7.10
N CYS A 146 5.82 7.78 -6.85
CA CYS A 146 6.39 8.83 -7.71
C CYS A 146 6.60 8.30 -9.14
N ALA A 147 7.27 7.17 -9.30
CA ALA A 147 7.59 6.60 -10.61
C ALA A 147 6.32 6.27 -11.44
N ALA A 148 5.23 5.85 -10.81
CA ALA A 148 3.96 5.60 -11.48
C ALA A 148 3.30 6.88 -12.01
N LEU A 149 3.46 7.99 -11.30
CA LEU A 149 2.83 9.28 -11.64
C LEU A 149 3.70 10.14 -12.57
N THR A 150 5.01 9.92 -12.60
CA THR A 150 5.97 10.67 -13.40
C THR A 150 5.94 10.28 -14.88
N THR A 151 5.92 11.27 -15.76
CA THR A 151 6.06 11.08 -17.21
C THR A 151 7.49 10.69 -17.58
N PRO A 152 7.73 9.57 -18.30
CA PRO A 152 9.05 9.17 -18.80
C PRO A 152 9.75 10.26 -19.60
N GLY A 153 11.06 10.38 -19.41
CA GLY A 153 11.90 11.36 -20.11
C GLY A 153 11.69 12.82 -19.66
N SER A 154 10.85 13.06 -18.65
CA SER A 154 10.78 14.38 -17.99
C SER A 154 12.01 14.61 -17.11
N GLY A 155 12.33 15.88 -16.82
CA GLY A 155 13.43 16.22 -15.90
C GLY A 155 13.24 15.63 -14.49
N GLN A 156 11.99 15.51 -14.04
CA GLN A 156 11.66 14.84 -12.78
C GLN A 156 11.94 13.33 -12.85
N ALA A 157 11.65 12.69 -13.99
CA ALA A 157 12.01 11.29 -14.19
C ALA A 157 13.53 11.06 -14.14
N GLU A 158 14.30 11.95 -14.76
CA GLU A 158 15.76 11.90 -14.72
C GLU A 158 16.31 12.11 -13.29
N GLU A 159 15.72 13.04 -12.53
CA GLU A 159 16.07 13.32 -11.14
C GLU A 159 15.80 12.10 -10.25
N LEU A 160 14.58 11.54 -10.31
CA LEU A 160 14.20 10.32 -9.58
C LEU A 160 15.04 9.12 -9.99
N ARG A 161 15.32 8.95 -11.28
CA ARG A 161 16.16 7.85 -11.79
C ARG A 161 17.59 7.99 -11.30
N SER A 162 18.14 9.20 -11.31
CA SER A 162 19.48 9.49 -10.76
C SER A 162 19.56 9.13 -9.29
N PHE A 163 18.59 9.59 -8.48
CA PHE A 163 18.46 9.22 -7.07
C PHE A 163 18.39 7.69 -6.89
N ALA A 164 17.44 7.04 -7.56
CA ALA A 164 17.21 5.60 -7.44
C ALA A 164 18.43 4.76 -7.86
N SER A 165 19.17 5.21 -8.87
CA SER A 165 20.36 4.52 -9.39
C SER A 165 21.58 4.59 -8.47
N ARG A 166 21.69 5.64 -7.65
CA ARG A 166 22.79 5.88 -6.69
C ARG A 166 22.53 5.32 -5.30
N SER A 167 21.29 4.95 -5.00
CA SER A 167 20.91 4.45 -3.69
C SER A 167 21.59 3.12 -3.37
N PRO A 168 22.17 2.97 -2.16
CA PRO A 168 22.78 1.72 -1.72
C PRO A 168 21.77 0.56 -1.63
N HIS A 169 20.48 0.86 -1.57
CA HIS A 169 19.39 -0.12 -1.51
C HIS A 169 19.19 -0.87 -2.83
N ARG A 170 19.75 -0.38 -3.93
CA ARG A 170 19.75 -1.04 -5.24
C ARG A 170 20.75 -2.21 -5.31
N ASP A 171 21.97 -2.00 -4.82
CA ASP A 171 23.11 -2.91 -5.04
C ASP A 171 23.52 -3.71 -3.78
N GLY A 172 23.00 -3.37 -2.60
CA GLY A 172 23.39 -3.95 -1.31
C GLY A 172 22.73 -5.29 -0.93
N VAL A 173 23.15 -5.84 0.22
CA VAL A 173 22.48 -6.97 0.92
C VAL A 173 21.26 -6.39 1.64
N VAL A 174 20.06 -6.75 1.19
CA VAL A 174 18.86 -5.94 1.40
C VAL A 174 17.98 -6.50 2.53
N PRO A 175 17.34 -5.64 3.36
CA PRO A 175 16.17 -6.06 4.12
C PRO A 175 15.12 -6.71 3.21
N MET A 176 14.47 -7.74 3.75
CA MET A 176 13.42 -8.48 3.08
C MET A 176 12.09 -7.72 3.23
N GLY A 177 11.35 -7.57 2.13
CA GLY A 177 9.97 -7.06 2.16
C GLY A 177 8.98 -8.06 2.76
N SER A 178 7.70 -7.68 2.77
CA SER A 178 6.55 -8.43 3.30
C SER A 178 6.52 -9.92 2.88
N MET A 179 6.81 -10.20 1.61
CA MET A 179 6.84 -11.55 1.03
C MET A 179 8.19 -12.26 1.13
N GLY A 180 9.17 -11.70 1.83
CA GLY A 180 10.56 -12.11 1.67
C GLY A 180 11.16 -11.69 0.33
N VAL A 181 10.54 -10.74 -0.38
CA VAL A 181 11.06 -10.20 -1.63
C VAL A 181 12.09 -9.11 -1.32
N PRO A 182 13.30 -9.17 -1.88
CA PRO A 182 14.30 -8.12 -1.66
C PRO A 182 13.79 -6.74 -2.11
N VAL A 183 13.97 -5.71 -1.27
CA VAL A 183 13.50 -4.34 -1.60
C VAL A 183 14.05 -3.84 -2.95
N ARG A 184 15.28 -4.24 -3.33
CA ARG A 184 15.86 -3.92 -4.65
C ARG A 184 14.97 -4.29 -5.84
N THR A 185 14.13 -5.32 -5.71
CA THR A 185 13.22 -5.76 -6.76
C THR A 185 12.22 -4.66 -7.09
N PHE A 186 11.64 -4.03 -6.06
CA PHE A 186 10.72 -2.91 -6.22
C PHE A 186 11.40 -1.63 -6.73
N TRP A 187 12.65 -1.38 -6.33
CA TRP A 187 13.44 -0.29 -6.91
C TRP A 187 13.71 -0.51 -8.41
N GLY A 188 13.95 -1.76 -8.81
CA GLY A 188 14.06 -2.14 -10.22
C GLY A 188 12.78 -1.86 -11.01
N LEU A 189 11.61 -2.18 -10.44
CA LEU A 189 10.32 -1.84 -11.05
C LEU A 189 10.16 -0.33 -11.24
N ALA A 190 10.48 0.48 -10.22
CA ALA A 190 10.44 1.94 -10.32
C ALA A 190 11.40 2.48 -11.38
N LEU A 191 12.64 1.97 -11.44
CA LEU A 191 13.63 2.38 -12.45
C LEU A 191 13.19 2.07 -13.88
N ASN A 192 12.48 0.97 -14.09
CA ASN A 192 11.91 0.64 -15.40
C ASN A 192 10.79 1.61 -15.79
N MET A 193 9.91 2.01 -14.86
CA MET A 193 8.91 3.07 -15.12
C MET A 193 9.56 4.44 -15.37
N LEU A 194 10.70 4.72 -14.75
CA LEU A 194 11.42 5.99 -14.99
C LEU A 194 12.28 5.98 -16.27
N SER A 195 12.34 4.85 -16.98
CA SER A 195 13.17 4.70 -18.18
C SER A 195 12.52 5.38 -19.39
N PRO A 196 13.30 6.12 -20.21
CA PRO A 196 12.82 6.60 -21.51
C PRO A 196 12.70 5.47 -22.55
N ASP A 197 13.38 4.34 -22.33
CA ASP A 197 13.40 3.19 -23.23
C ASP A 197 12.24 2.24 -22.93
N ASP A 198 11.06 2.56 -23.47
CA ASP A 198 9.78 1.88 -23.18
C ASP A 198 9.83 0.35 -23.42
N GLU A 199 10.44 -0.13 -24.52
CA GLU A 199 10.38 -1.55 -24.87
C GLU A 199 11.20 -2.49 -23.97
N PRO A 200 12.52 -2.27 -23.76
CA PRO A 200 13.29 -3.08 -22.84
C PRO A 200 12.81 -2.94 -21.38
N ALA A 201 12.35 -1.75 -21.00
CA ALA A 201 11.86 -1.48 -19.65
C ALA A 201 10.59 -2.26 -19.34
N ALA A 202 9.59 -2.22 -20.24
CA ALA A 202 8.34 -2.95 -20.06
C ALA A 202 8.56 -4.46 -19.96
N ARG A 203 9.48 -5.02 -20.76
CA ARG A 203 9.82 -6.45 -20.70
C ARG A 203 10.45 -6.83 -19.37
N THR A 204 11.46 -6.08 -18.93
CA THR A 204 12.12 -6.30 -17.64
C THR A 204 11.14 -6.15 -16.47
N TYR A 205 10.21 -5.20 -16.57
CA TYR A 205 9.14 -5.00 -15.60
C TYR A 205 8.21 -6.21 -15.54
N ALA A 206 7.74 -6.70 -16.69
CA ALA A 206 6.87 -7.87 -16.76
C ALA A 206 7.55 -9.16 -16.26
N ASP A 207 8.83 -9.36 -16.57
CA ASP A 207 9.62 -10.49 -16.06
C ASP A 207 9.70 -10.44 -14.53
N THR A 208 9.99 -9.26 -13.97
CA THR A 208 10.07 -9.05 -12.52
C THR A 208 8.71 -9.31 -11.86
N LEU A 209 7.62 -8.82 -12.46
CA LEU A 209 6.26 -9.03 -11.96
C LEU A 209 5.86 -10.51 -12.01
N THR A 210 6.27 -11.24 -13.04
CA THR A 210 6.10 -12.70 -13.16
C THR A 210 6.81 -13.44 -12.02
N GLU A 211 8.01 -13.01 -11.64
CA GLU A 211 8.74 -13.58 -10.49
C GLU A 211 8.04 -13.30 -9.16
N LEU A 212 7.51 -12.10 -8.96
CA LEU A 212 6.72 -11.74 -7.77
C LEU A 212 5.46 -12.62 -7.67
N SER A 213 4.72 -12.79 -8.77
CA SER A 213 3.54 -13.65 -8.81
C SER A 213 3.86 -15.12 -8.53
N ARG A 214 5.00 -15.63 -9.01
CA ARG A 214 5.48 -16.97 -8.66
C ARG A 214 5.83 -17.07 -7.17
N ALA A 215 6.40 -16.02 -6.57
CA ALA A 215 6.69 -15.98 -5.14
C ALA A 215 5.42 -16.00 -4.30
N TYR A 216 4.44 -15.18 -4.67
CA TYR A 216 3.11 -15.19 -4.06
C TYR A 216 2.47 -16.58 -4.10
N ALA A 217 2.46 -17.25 -5.27
CA ALA A 217 1.88 -18.59 -5.38
C ALA A 217 2.52 -19.61 -4.45
N ARG A 218 3.85 -19.59 -4.29
CA ARG A 218 4.54 -20.47 -3.32
C ARG A 218 4.11 -20.19 -1.88
N THR A 219 3.95 -18.92 -1.52
CA THR A 219 3.50 -18.51 -0.18
C THR A 219 2.06 -18.96 0.08
N VAL A 220 1.18 -18.81 -0.90
CA VAL A 220 -0.22 -19.27 -0.82
C VAL A 220 -0.30 -20.79 -0.75
N ASP A 221 0.45 -21.53 -1.57
CA ASP A 221 0.49 -23.00 -1.52
C ASP A 221 0.90 -23.50 -0.12
N LEU A 222 1.87 -22.84 0.51
CA LEU A 222 2.29 -23.15 1.89
C LEU A 222 1.20 -22.83 2.92
N ALA A 223 0.49 -21.71 2.76
CA ALA A 223 -0.62 -21.36 3.65
C ALA A 223 -1.81 -22.31 3.49
N MET A 224 -2.15 -22.68 2.26
CA MET A 224 -3.22 -23.62 1.92
C MET A 224 -2.95 -25.02 2.48
N ALA A 225 -1.68 -25.41 2.64
CA ALA A 225 -1.32 -26.66 3.31
C ALA A 225 -1.79 -26.68 4.78
N ASN A 226 -1.87 -25.53 5.45
CA ASN A 226 -2.54 -25.38 6.74
C ASN A 226 -4.02 -25.02 6.56
N THR A 227 -4.80 -26.04 6.19
CA THR A 227 -6.25 -25.92 5.93
C THR A 227 -7.03 -25.22 7.04
N LEU A 228 -6.66 -25.42 8.31
CA LEU A 228 -7.33 -24.80 9.44
C LEU A 228 -7.19 -23.26 9.41
N THR A 229 -5.98 -22.74 9.23
CA THR A 229 -5.78 -21.28 9.21
C THR A 229 -6.26 -20.67 7.90
N TRP A 230 -6.08 -21.37 6.78
CA TRP A 230 -6.47 -20.88 5.46
C TRP A 230 -7.98 -20.68 5.33
N PHE A 231 -8.78 -21.71 5.61
CA PHE A 231 -10.24 -21.64 5.44
C PHE A 231 -10.95 -20.75 6.46
N ASN A 232 -10.27 -20.38 7.55
CA ASN A 232 -10.76 -19.40 8.52
C ASN A 232 -10.23 -17.98 8.26
N GLY A 233 -9.50 -17.75 7.16
CA GLY A 233 -8.92 -16.44 6.84
C GLY A 233 -7.86 -15.97 7.85
N ALA A 234 -7.28 -16.88 8.61
CA ALA A 234 -6.34 -16.61 9.71
C ALA A 234 -4.89 -16.94 9.34
N ALA A 235 -4.62 -17.33 8.10
CA ALA A 235 -3.25 -17.55 7.64
C ALA A 235 -2.48 -16.21 7.64
N PRO A 236 -1.22 -16.17 8.10
CA PRO A 236 -0.43 -14.94 8.22
C PRO A 236 0.17 -14.51 6.87
N ILE A 237 -0.64 -14.54 5.81
CA ILE A 237 -0.27 -14.16 4.46
C ILE A 237 -1.37 -13.32 3.84
N ASP A 238 -1.02 -12.53 2.83
CA ASP A 238 -2.00 -11.78 2.06
C ASP A 238 -2.77 -12.73 1.12
N VAL A 239 -4.10 -12.80 1.26
CA VAL A 239 -4.96 -13.62 0.38
C VAL A 239 -4.89 -13.13 -1.07
N ALA A 240 -4.70 -11.84 -1.25
CA ALA A 240 -4.52 -11.15 -2.53
C ALA A 240 -3.38 -10.14 -2.33
N ASP A 241 -2.25 -10.39 -2.98
CA ASP A 241 -1.03 -9.63 -2.75
C ASP A 241 -1.14 -8.21 -3.34
N LEU A 242 -1.18 -7.21 -2.45
CA LEU A 242 -1.33 -5.81 -2.86
C LEU A 242 -0.09 -5.25 -3.54
N ASP A 243 1.10 -5.79 -3.25
CA ASP A 243 2.33 -5.35 -3.89
C ASP A 243 2.32 -5.79 -5.38
N VAL A 244 1.85 -7.00 -5.68
CA VAL A 244 1.64 -7.50 -7.06
C VAL A 244 0.47 -6.79 -7.74
N ILE A 245 -0.67 -6.62 -7.06
CA ILE A 245 -1.85 -5.94 -7.62
C ILE A 245 -1.52 -4.49 -7.98
N GLY A 246 -0.91 -3.75 -7.05
CA GLY A 246 -0.60 -2.34 -7.24
C GLY A 246 0.49 -2.12 -8.28
N THR A 247 1.53 -2.96 -8.32
CA THR A 247 2.56 -2.88 -9.38
C THR A 247 1.98 -3.25 -10.73
N MET A 248 1.13 -4.28 -10.85
CA MET A 248 0.44 -4.56 -12.11
C MET A 248 -0.43 -3.38 -12.56
N ALA A 249 -1.15 -2.74 -11.64
CA ALA A 249 -1.95 -1.55 -11.94
C ALA A 249 -1.08 -0.39 -12.44
N MET A 250 0.04 -0.08 -11.76
CA MET A 250 0.99 0.95 -12.19
C MET A 250 1.64 0.61 -13.54
N GLY A 251 2.03 -0.64 -13.76
CA GLY A 251 2.58 -1.11 -15.04
C GLY A 251 1.59 -0.93 -16.19
N ILE A 252 0.29 -1.16 -15.96
CA ILE A 252 -0.75 -0.86 -16.96
C ILE A 252 -0.88 0.63 -17.24
N GLN A 253 -0.86 1.46 -16.20
CA GLN A 253 -0.93 2.91 -16.35
C GLN A 253 0.23 3.43 -17.18
N HIS A 254 1.41 2.82 -17.00
CA HIS A 254 2.65 3.28 -17.57
C HIS A 254 2.94 2.72 -18.97
N PHE A 255 2.91 1.39 -19.11
CA PHE A 255 3.27 0.66 -20.34
C PHE A 255 2.05 0.30 -21.20
N GLY A 256 0.84 0.47 -20.66
CA GLY A 256 -0.42 0.16 -21.35
C GLY A 256 -0.90 -1.28 -21.13
N ARG A 257 -2.22 -1.43 -21.00
CA ARG A 257 -2.90 -2.70 -20.71
C ARG A 257 -2.58 -3.81 -21.71
N GLY A 258 -2.68 -3.52 -23.00
CA GLY A 258 -2.46 -4.52 -24.06
C GLY A 258 -1.03 -5.07 -24.00
N ARG A 259 -0.06 -4.18 -23.89
CA ARG A 259 1.35 -4.52 -23.80
C ARG A 259 1.68 -5.35 -22.56
N MET A 260 1.21 -4.94 -21.38
CA MET A 260 1.43 -5.71 -20.16
C MET A 260 0.82 -7.11 -20.24
N ARG A 261 -0.38 -7.24 -20.83
CA ARG A 261 -1.02 -8.54 -21.05
C ARG A 261 -0.21 -9.42 -22.01
N ASP A 262 0.35 -8.84 -23.07
CA ASP A 262 1.09 -9.59 -24.09
C ASP A 262 2.50 -9.98 -23.59
N LEU A 263 3.10 -9.23 -22.67
CA LEU A 263 4.41 -9.52 -22.06
C LEU A 263 4.32 -10.50 -20.88
N LEU A 264 3.23 -10.48 -20.12
CA LEU A 264 2.98 -11.47 -19.06
C LEU A 264 2.53 -12.78 -19.70
N ASP A 265 3.49 -13.69 -19.93
CA ASP A 265 3.17 -15.04 -20.40
C ASP A 265 2.42 -15.84 -19.32
N ALA A 266 1.11 -15.69 -19.30
CA ALA A 266 0.23 -16.35 -18.36
C ALA A 266 0.21 -17.88 -18.53
N THR A 267 0.74 -18.43 -19.64
CA THR A 267 0.67 -19.88 -19.91
C THR A 267 1.64 -20.69 -19.03
N GLU A 268 2.68 -20.05 -18.51
CA GLU A 268 3.69 -20.68 -17.66
C GLU A 268 3.50 -20.42 -16.16
N LEU A 269 2.41 -19.74 -15.77
CA LEU A 269 2.14 -19.37 -14.39
C LEU A 269 1.15 -20.35 -13.74
N PRO A 270 1.39 -20.78 -12.48
CA PRO A 270 0.37 -21.47 -11.69
C PRO A 270 -0.89 -20.62 -11.60
N ALA A 271 -2.07 -21.26 -11.58
CA ALA A 271 -3.35 -20.53 -11.53
C ALA A 271 -3.45 -19.56 -10.34
N VAL A 272 -2.86 -19.92 -9.19
CA VAL A 272 -2.78 -19.04 -8.01
C VAL A 272 -2.00 -17.75 -8.33
N ALA A 273 -0.87 -17.85 -9.05
CA ALA A 273 -0.04 -16.69 -9.41
C ALA A 273 -0.79 -15.67 -10.29
N LEU A 274 -1.81 -16.12 -11.02
CA LEU A 274 -2.64 -15.27 -11.88
C LEU A 274 -3.62 -14.41 -11.08
N VAL A 275 -4.04 -14.83 -9.88
CA VAL A 275 -5.05 -14.11 -9.09
C VAL A 275 -4.71 -12.63 -8.86
N PRO A 276 -3.53 -12.27 -8.29
CA PRO A 276 -3.20 -10.87 -8.09
C PRO A 276 -2.91 -10.11 -9.40
N LEU A 277 -2.46 -10.79 -10.46
CA LEU A 277 -2.29 -10.17 -11.79
C LEU A 277 -3.63 -9.79 -12.40
N ASP A 278 -4.60 -10.70 -12.34
CA ASP A 278 -5.96 -10.49 -12.82
C ASP A 278 -6.65 -9.38 -12.04
N LEU A 279 -6.50 -9.37 -10.71
CA LEU A 279 -6.98 -8.29 -9.87
C LEU A 279 -6.32 -6.95 -10.24
N GLY A 280 -5.00 -6.90 -10.41
CA GLY A 280 -4.26 -5.74 -10.89
C GLY A 280 -4.78 -5.21 -12.22
N MET A 281 -5.01 -6.10 -13.20
CA MET A 281 -5.64 -5.76 -14.47
C MET A 281 -7.05 -5.17 -14.31
N GLN A 282 -7.81 -5.67 -13.35
CA GLN A 282 -9.19 -5.25 -13.13
C GLN A 282 -9.28 -3.92 -12.38
N VAL A 283 -8.38 -3.63 -11.44
CA VAL A 283 -8.38 -2.39 -10.66
C VAL A 283 -7.62 -1.25 -11.34
N ALA A 284 -6.73 -1.56 -12.30
CA ALA A 284 -5.99 -0.54 -13.03
C ALA A 284 -6.93 0.53 -13.62
N PRO A 285 -6.69 1.81 -13.30
CA PRO A 285 -7.49 2.92 -13.81
C PRO A 285 -7.38 3.00 -15.34
N PRO A 286 -8.36 3.61 -16.02
CA PRO A 286 -8.25 3.85 -17.45
C PRO A 286 -7.02 4.71 -17.77
N PRO A 287 -6.43 4.58 -18.96
CA PRO A 287 -5.32 5.43 -19.36
C PRO A 287 -5.75 6.91 -19.37
N PRO A 288 -4.85 7.84 -19.01
CA PRO A 288 -5.17 9.25 -18.87
C PRO A 288 -5.51 9.96 -20.18
N ASP A 289 -5.29 9.33 -21.34
CA ASP A 289 -5.58 9.88 -22.67
C ASP A 289 -7.06 9.76 -23.08
N GLY A 290 -7.95 9.38 -22.16
CA GLY A 290 -9.40 9.37 -22.36
C GLY A 290 -9.88 8.33 -23.39
N ARG A 291 -9.02 7.41 -23.84
CA ARG A 291 -9.46 6.31 -24.70
C ARG A 291 -10.39 5.41 -23.87
N PRO A 292 -11.63 5.17 -24.33
CA PRO A 292 -12.59 4.41 -23.55
C PRO A 292 -12.03 3.02 -23.28
N ASN A 293 -11.88 2.69 -22.00
CA ASN A 293 -11.68 1.32 -21.57
C ASN A 293 -12.98 0.57 -21.86
N LEU A 294 -13.04 -0.15 -22.98
CA LEU A 294 -14.21 -0.91 -23.45
C LEU A 294 -14.71 -1.97 -22.45
N ASN A 295 -14.05 -2.12 -21.30
CA ASN A 295 -14.38 -3.05 -20.23
C ASN A 295 -14.68 -2.38 -18.87
N ARG A 296 -14.99 -1.07 -18.80
CA ARG A 296 -15.30 -0.39 -17.53
C ARG A 296 -16.83 -0.32 -17.28
N PRO A 297 -17.35 -0.82 -16.15
CA PRO A 297 -18.59 -0.30 -15.56
C PRO A 297 -18.30 1.04 -14.87
N GLU A 298 -19.14 2.04 -15.13
CA GLU A 298 -19.06 3.41 -14.62
C GLU A 298 -18.73 3.43 -13.11
N LEU A 299 -17.53 3.93 -12.79
CA LEU A 299 -17.04 4.10 -11.41
C LEU A 299 -17.15 5.58 -10.97
N ASP A 300 -17.78 6.41 -11.79
CA ASP A 300 -17.85 7.87 -11.63
C ASP A 300 -18.95 8.31 -10.63
N ASP A 301 -19.67 7.35 -10.04
CA ASP A 301 -20.71 7.57 -9.00
C ASP A 301 -20.24 7.29 -7.56
N LEU A 302 -18.94 7.37 -7.27
CA LEU A 302 -18.51 7.49 -5.87
C LEU A 302 -18.71 8.95 -5.45
N PRO A 303 -19.61 9.26 -4.50
CA PRO A 303 -19.78 10.65 -4.07
C PRO A 303 -18.43 11.17 -3.55
N PRO A 304 -17.98 12.35 -4.01
CA PRO A 304 -16.74 12.95 -3.51
C PRO A 304 -16.81 13.30 -2.01
N ASP A 305 -18.00 13.35 -1.42
CA ASP A 305 -18.18 13.91 -0.08
C ASP A 305 -18.83 12.93 0.90
N ARG A 306 -17.98 12.29 1.70
CA ARG A 306 -18.18 11.97 3.14
C ARG A 306 -16.93 11.42 3.82
N ILE A 307 -15.76 11.79 3.33
CA ILE A 307 -14.57 11.81 4.17
C ILE A 307 -14.34 13.29 4.40
N ASP A 308 -14.99 13.83 5.43
CA ASP A 308 -14.57 15.09 6.04
C ASP A 308 -13.41 14.73 6.99
N PRO A 309 -12.14 14.98 6.62
CA PRO A 309 -11.02 14.75 7.51
C PRO A 309 -10.92 15.86 8.58
N SER A 310 -11.64 16.97 8.39
CA SER A 310 -11.68 18.16 9.25
C SER A 310 -12.81 18.16 10.27
N GLY A 311 -13.68 17.14 10.27
CA GLY A 311 -14.75 16.99 11.28
C GLY A 311 -14.25 16.58 12.67
N ILE A 312 -12.94 16.41 12.84
CA ILE A 312 -12.27 16.29 14.13
C ILE A 312 -11.67 17.67 14.43
N ASP A 313 -12.42 18.50 15.15
CA ASP A 313 -11.88 19.68 15.82
C ASP A 313 -10.81 19.18 16.80
N LEU A 314 -9.53 19.31 16.42
CA LEU A 314 -8.40 19.16 17.31
C LEU A 314 -8.12 20.51 18.00
N ASP A 315 -9.16 21.14 18.56
CA ASP A 315 -8.95 22.21 19.51
C ASP A 315 -8.22 21.59 20.71
N GLU A 316 -7.04 22.15 21.00
CA GLU A 316 -6.18 21.76 22.12
C GLU A 316 -7.03 21.57 23.38
N PRO A 317 -6.86 20.47 24.16
CA PRO A 317 -7.52 20.38 25.45
C PRO A 317 -7.03 21.54 26.32
N ASP A 318 -7.98 22.39 26.73
CA ASP A 318 -7.79 23.44 27.73
C ASP A 318 -6.98 22.89 28.91
N GLN A 319 -5.78 23.45 29.13
CA GLN A 319 -4.86 23.07 30.19
C GLN A 319 -5.30 23.55 31.58
N ASP A 320 -6.58 23.43 31.92
CA ASP A 320 -7.07 23.68 33.27
C ASP A 320 -7.30 22.36 34.00
N GLY A 321 -6.18 21.70 34.34
CA GLY A 321 -6.17 20.61 35.31
C GLY A 321 -6.41 21.15 36.72
N PRO A 322 -7.28 20.53 37.54
CA PRO A 322 -7.45 20.94 38.93
C PRO A 322 -6.21 20.53 39.76
N ASP A 323 -5.74 21.47 40.59
CA ASP A 323 -4.75 21.24 41.64
C ASP A 323 -5.23 20.11 42.57
N LEU A 324 -4.65 18.92 42.40
CA LEU A 324 -4.79 17.81 43.34
C LEU A 324 -3.61 17.82 44.30
N ASP A 325 -3.77 18.60 45.38
CA ASP A 325 -3.07 18.39 46.64
C ASP A 325 -3.50 17.03 47.23
N GLY A 326 -2.57 16.07 47.30
CA GLY A 326 -2.78 14.78 47.95
C GLY A 326 -1.46 14.09 48.30
N PRO A 327 -1.36 13.39 49.46
CA PRO A 327 -0.17 13.43 50.28
C PRO A 327 0.86 12.33 50.01
N ASP A 328 2.09 12.72 50.34
CA ASP A 328 3.31 11.95 50.53
C ASP A 328 3.07 10.61 51.25
N ASN A 329 3.23 9.50 50.53
CA ASN A 329 3.40 8.16 51.10
C ASN A 329 4.59 7.49 50.43
N GLY A 330 5.62 7.29 51.25
CA GLY A 330 6.92 6.76 50.89
C GLY A 330 6.96 5.27 50.50
N PRO A 331 8.19 4.74 50.31
CA PRO A 331 8.46 3.66 49.38
C PRO A 331 8.53 2.29 50.07
N ASP A 332 7.75 1.32 49.59
CA ASP A 332 7.95 -0.09 49.94
C ASP A 332 8.05 -0.99 48.70
N GLY A 333 9.30 -1.33 48.42
CA GLY A 333 9.80 -2.63 47.97
C GLY A 333 8.89 -3.55 47.15
N TRP A 334 9.18 -3.62 45.85
CA TRP A 334 9.00 -4.85 45.08
C TRP A 334 10.30 -5.26 44.39
N ARG A 335 10.95 -6.29 44.94
CA ARG A 335 12.04 -7.03 44.29
C ARG A 335 11.41 -8.14 43.45
N GLY A 336 11.46 -8.02 42.12
CA GLY A 336 11.19 -9.13 41.22
C GLY A 336 12.38 -10.10 41.16
N PRO A 337 12.16 -11.42 41.07
CA PRO A 337 13.25 -12.39 40.87
C PRO A 337 13.66 -12.43 39.39
N GLY A 338 14.97 -12.38 39.17
CA GLY A 338 15.58 -12.63 37.87
C GLY A 338 15.38 -14.07 37.43
N GLY A 339 15.05 -14.24 36.15
CA GLY A 339 15.04 -15.51 35.46
C GLY A 339 15.70 -15.32 34.10
N LEU A 340 16.92 -15.85 33.99
CA LEU A 340 17.63 -16.12 32.75
C LEU A 340 16.78 -17.04 31.87
N TRP A 341 16.58 -16.70 30.59
CA TRP A 341 16.77 -17.55 29.40
C TRP A 341 16.92 -16.66 28.17
#